data_AF-A0A2E5HLN6-F1
#
_entry.id   AF-A0A2E5HLN6-F1
#
_cell.length_a   1.000
_cell.length_b   1.000
_cell.length_c   1.000
_cell.angle_alpha   90.00
_cell.angle_beta   90.00
_cell.angle_gamma   90.00
#
_symmetry.space_group_name_H-M   'P 1'
#
loop_
_entity.id
_entity.type
_entity.pdbx_description
1 polymer ?
#
loop_
_entity_poly.entity_id
_entity_poly.type
_entity_poly.pdbx_seq_one_letter_code
_entity_poly.pdbx_strand_id
1 'polypeptide(L)'
;MRNGLKLALGAATVWPLFYIVAFTVAVLSMIVMAPDMSAVGPWPFLVLFPLHLITILGIFGLVAYYIYHLIKNDGLDSTARIIWAIVLVKFNIFAMPVYWYLHVWRARERRRAGPVLDHAADVLNDRDRDVRVQGDLDAFERRLAASPVVSRSV
;
A
#
# COMPACT_ATOMS: atom_id res chain seq x y z
N MET A 1 -7.40 -5.33 13.71
CA MET A 1 -8.61 -5.79 12.99
C MET A 1 -8.60 -7.30 12.83
N ARG A 2 -9.77 -7.94 12.96
CA ARG A 2 -9.99 -9.36 12.64
C ARG A 2 -9.83 -9.57 11.13
N ASN A 3 -9.38 -10.75 10.70
CA ASN A 3 -9.11 -11.05 9.29
C ASN A 3 -10.36 -10.90 8.40
N GLY A 4 -11.54 -11.31 8.89
CA GLY A 4 -12.80 -11.16 8.15
C GLY A 4 -13.18 -9.71 7.87
N LEU A 5 -12.90 -8.79 8.80
CA LEU A 5 -13.19 -7.36 8.60
C LEU A 5 -12.30 -6.75 7.51
N LYS A 6 -11.03 -7.19 7.43
CA LYS A 6 -10.14 -6.77 6.36
C LYS A 6 -10.67 -7.21 5.00
N LEU A 7 -11.12 -8.46 4.90
CA LEU A 7 -11.67 -9.00 3.66
C LEU A 7 -12.97 -8.30 3.25
N ALA A 8 -13.89 -8.07 4.20
CA ALA A 8 -15.13 -7.35 3.96
C ALA A 8 -14.87 -5.92 3.47
N LEU A 9 -13.90 -5.22 4.08
CA LEU A 9 -13.49 -3.89 3.64
C LEU A 9 -12.89 -3.92 2.23
N GLY A 10 -12.08 -4.94 1.91
CA GLY A 10 -11.51 -5.13 0.58
C GLY A 10 -12.59 -5.34 -0.47
N ALA A 11 -13.55 -6.22 -0.20
CA ALA A 11 -14.70 -6.46 -1.05
C ALA A 11 -15.52 -5.17 -1.25
N ALA A 12 -15.76 -4.41 -0.17
CA ALA A 12 -16.45 -3.13 -0.25
C ALA A 12 -15.72 -2.08 -1.10
N THR A 13 -14.38 -2.05 -1.10
CA THR A 13 -13.60 -1.17 -1.99
C THR A 13 -13.61 -1.57 -3.45
N VAL A 14 -13.72 -2.87 -3.75
CA VAL A 14 -13.71 -3.35 -5.13
C VAL A 14 -15.12 -3.30 -5.74
N TRP A 15 -16.17 -3.36 -4.90
CA TRP A 15 -17.57 -3.28 -5.34
C TRP A 15 -17.88 -2.10 -6.29
N PRO A 16 -17.49 -0.84 -6.01
CA PRO A 16 -17.74 0.27 -6.91
C PRO A 16 -17.15 0.11 -8.31
N LEU A 17 -16.01 -0.58 -8.47
CA LEU A 17 -15.43 -0.83 -9.80
C LEU A 17 -16.30 -1.78 -10.62
N PHE A 18 -16.74 -2.89 -10.01
CA PHE A 18 -17.68 -3.80 -10.66
C PHE A 18 -19.01 -3.13 -10.96
N TYR A 19 -19.48 -2.29 -10.04
CA TYR A 19 -20.72 -1.54 -10.21
C TYR A 19 -20.65 -0.56 -11.38
N ILE A 20 -19.55 0.20 -11.56
CA ILE A 20 -19.40 1.11 -12.69
C ILE A 20 -19.51 0.35 -14.02
N VAL A 21 -18.80 -0.77 -14.15
CA VAL A 21 -18.87 -1.58 -15.38
C VAL A 21 -20.29 -2.10 -15.62
N ALA A 22 -20.91 -2.70 -14.61
CA ALA A 22 -22.27 -3.24 -14.71
C ALA A 22 -23.30 -2.16 -15.04
N PHE A 23 -23.22 -1.00 -14.38
CA PHE A 23 -24.10 0.14 -14.61
C PHE A 23 -23.93 0.71 -16.02
N THR A 24 -22.69 0.91 -16.47
CA THR A 24 -22.41 1.39 -17.82
C THR A 24 -22.93 0.41 -18.87
N VAL A 25 -22.69 -0.89 -18.71
CA VAL A 25 -23.21 -1.91 -19.64
C VAL A 25 -24.74 -1.91 -19.65
N ALA A 26 -25.39 -1.81 -18.49
CA ALA A 26 -26.85 -1.78 -18.39
C ALA A 26 -27.44 -0.55 -19.10
N VAL A 27 -26.89 0.64 -18.84
CA VAL A 27 -27.35 1.89 -19.46
C VAL A 27 -27.11 1.90 -20.97
N LEU A 28 -25.94 1.47 -21.43
CA LEU A 28 -25.65 1.36 -22.86
C LEU A 28 -26.56 0.34 -23.54
N SER A 29 -26.82 -0.80 -22.91
CA SER A 29 -27.73 -1.82 -23.44
C SER A 29 -29.15 -1.27 -23.58
N MET A 30 -29.62 -0.47 -22.62
CA MET A 30 -30.92 0.19 -22.72
C MET A 30 -30.98 1.17 -23.89
N ILE A 31 -29.95 1.99 -24.07
CA ILE A 31 -29.87 2.95 -25.18
C ILE A 31 -29.89 2.23 -26.54
N VAL A 32 -29.18 1.10 -26.67
CA VAL A 32 -29.07 0.37 -27.94
C VAL A 32 -30.33 -0.46 -28.24
N MET A 33 -30.89 -1.14 -27.23
CA MET A 33 -32.01 -2.07 -27.42
C MET A 33 -33.39 -1.41 -27.36
N ALA A 34 -33.49 -0.23 -26.74
CA ALA A 34 -34.72 0.52 -26.62
C ALA A 34 -34.46 2.01 -26.94
N PRO A 35 -34.30 2.36 -28.23
CA PRO A 35 -34.05 3.73 -28.65
C PRO A 35 -35.22 4.67 -28.33
N ASP A 36 -36.43 4.12 -28.20
CA ASP A 36 -37.58 4.83 -27.65
C ASP A 36 -37.67 4.58 -26.13
N MET A 37 -37.23 5.58 -25.36
CA MET A 37 -37.26 5.53 -23.89
C MET A 37 -38.67 5.43 -23.30
N SER A 38 -39.72 5.71 -24.08
CA SER A 38 -41.11 5.52 -23.64
C SER A 38 -41.48 4.03 -23.53
N ALA A 39 -40.80 3.14 -24.27
CA ALA A 39 -41.05 1.69 -24.28
C ALA A 39 -40.41 0.96 -23.09
N VAL A 40 -39.42 1.56 -22.42
CA VAL A 40 -38.66 0.94 -21.32
C VAL A 40 -39.42 1.01 -19.98
N GLY A 41 -40.38 1.92 -19.87
CA GLY A 41 -41.12 2.18 -18.64
C GLY A 41 -40.22 2.70 -17.50
N PRO A 42 -40.81 2.98 -16.32
CA PRO A 42 -40.07 3.59 -15.20
C PRO A 42 -39.21 2.58 -14.42
N TRP A 43 -39.40 1.28 -14.64
CA TRP A 43 -38.82 0.23 -13.79
C TRP A 43 -37.30 0.27 -13.68
N PRO A 44 -36.54 0.40 -14.79
CA PRO A 44 -35.09 0.46 -14.67
C PRO A 44 -34.61 1.67 -13.89
N PHE A 45 -35.26 2.82 -14.05
CA PHE A 45 -34.93 4.01 -13.27
C PHE A 45 -35.19 3.78 -11.78
N LEU A 46 -36.34 3.22 -11.41
CA LEU A 46 -36.70 2.96 -10.00
C LEU A 46 -35.77 1.97 -9.30
N VAL A 47 -35.09 1.09 -10.03
CA VAL A 47 -34.12 0.13 -9.47
C VAL A 47 -32.70 0.67 -9.53
N LEU A 48 -32.28 1.17 -10.70
CA LEU A 48 -30.91 1.64 -10.92
C LEU A 48 -30.61 2.90 -10.10
N PHE A 49 -31.57 3.82 -9.97
CA PHE A 49 -31.34 5.09 -9.28
C PHE A 49 -31.07 4.90 -7.77
N PRO A 50 -31.89 4.18 -6.99
CA PRO A 50 -31.57 3.91 -5.59
C PRO A 50 -30.28 3.11 -5.42
N LEU A 51 -30.03 2.11 -6.27
CA LEU A 51 -28.81 1.32 -6.24
C LEU A 51 -27.57 2.19 -6.50
N HIS A 52 -27.68 3.14 -7.44
CA HIS A 52 -26.64 4.12 -7.73
C HIS A 52 -26.39 5.03 -6.52
N LEU A 53 -27.46 5.54 -5.90
CA LEU A 53 -27.38 6.41 -4.74
C LEU A 53 -26.74 5.70 -3.54
N ILE A 54 -27.12 4.45 -3.27
CA ILE A 54 -26.50 3.61 -2.23
C ILE A 54 -25.01 3.44 -2.51
N THR A 55 -24.63 3.22 -3.76
CA THR A 55 -23.22 3.06 -4.14
C THR A 55 -22.43 4.36 -3.93
N ILE A 56 -23.00 5.51 -4.31
CA ILE A 56 -22.39 6.83 -4.06
C ILE A 56 -22.18 7.06 -2.56
N LEU A 57 -23.22 6.84 -1.74
CA LEU A 57 -23.13 6.98 -0.29
C LEU A 57 -22.10 6.01 0.30
N GLY A 58 -22.04 4.78 -0.22
CA GLY A 58 -21.03 3.79 0.14
C GLY A 58 -19.60 4.28 -0.15
N ILE A 59 -19.36 4.88 -1.32
CA ILE A 59 -18.07 5.47 -1.69
C ILE A 59 -17.70 6.59 -0.72
N PHE A 60 -18.62 7.50 -0.39
CA PHE A 60 -18.35 8.56 0.59
C PHE A 60 -18.00 7.99 1.97
N GLY A 61 -18.72 6.96 2.42
CA GLY A 61 -18.40 6.25 3.67
C GLY A 61 -17.01 5.60 3.63
N LEU A 62 -16.64 4.99 2.50
CA LEU A 62 -15.31 4.41 2.28
C LEU A 62 -14.22 5.47 2.30
N VAL A 63 -14.40 6.61 1.60
CA VAL A 63 -13.45 7.74 1.65
C VAL A 63 -13.25 8.18 3.10
N ALA A 64 -14.33 8.47 3.82
CA ALA A 64 -14.26 8.93 5.21
C ALA A 64 -13.54 7.91 6.11
N TYR A 65 -13.83 6.62 5.94
CA TYR A 65 -13.15 5.54 6.64
C TYR A 65 -11.64 5.51 6.34
N TYR A 66 -11.24 5.59 5.07
CA TYR A 66 -9.83 5.53 4.70
C TYR A 66 -9.05 6.77 5.16
N ILE A 67 -9.67 7.95 5.15
CA ILE A 67 -9.05 9.16 5.71
C ILE A 67 -8.90 9.01 7.23
N TYR A 68 -9.92 8.53 7.95
CA TYR A 68 -9.79 8.23 9.37
C TYR A 68 -8.68 7.22 9.66
N HIS A 69 -8.63 6.12 8.89
CA HIS A 69 -7.59 5.10 9.00
C HIS A 69 -6.20 5.68 8.73
N LEU A 70 -6.09 6.56 7.74
CA LEU A 70 -4.83 7.23 7.37
C LEU A 70 -4.29 8.10 8.49
N ILE A 71 -5.15 8.90 9.14
CA ILE A 71 -4.78 9.79 10.25
C ILE A 71 -4.31 8.95 11.45
N LYS A 72 -5.01 7.86 11.76
CA LYS A 72 -4.71 6.98 12.89
C LYS A 72 -3.52 6.03 12.65
N ASN A 73 -2.99 5.98 11.44
CA ASN A 73 -1.91 5.06 11.11
C ASN A 73 -0.55 5.68 11.43
N ASP A 74 -0.07 5.46 12.65
CA ASP A 74 1.23 5.95 13.12
C ASP A 74 2.43 5.30 12.39
N GLY A 75 2.20 4.22 11.65
CA GLY A 75 3.25 3.53 10.87
C GLY A 75 3.64 4.23 9.57
N LEU A 76 3.02 5.37 9.25
CA LEU A 76 3.33 6.16 8.07
C LEU A 76 4.01 7.47 8.46
N ASP A 77 5.11 7.77 7.77
CA ASP A 77 5.74 9.09 7.84
C ASP A 77 4.75 10.20 7.45
N SER A 78 4.96 11.41 7.98
CA SER A 78 4.09 12.57 7.76
C SER A 78 3.92 12.90 6.27
N THR A 79 5.01 12.83 5.50
CA THR A 79 4.98 13.09 4.05
C THR A 79 4.18 12.01 3.32
N ALA A 80 4.39 10.74 3.68
CA ALA A 80 3.63 9.63 3.10
C ALA A 80 2.13 9.75 3.38
N ARG A 81 1.73 10.23 4.57
CA ARG A 81 0.32 10.48 4.90
C ARG A 81 -0.29 11.55 4.00
N ILE A 82 0.39 12.66 3.77
CA ILE A 82 -0.10 13.74 2.89
C ILE A 82 -0.28 13.23 1.45
N ILE A 83 0.71 12.51 0.92
CA ILE A 83 0.63 11.92 -0.42
C ILE A 83 -0.59 11.00 -0.52
N TRP A 84 -0.79 10.12 0.46
CA TRP A 84 -1.94 9.22 0.46
C TRP A 84 -3.27 9.93 0.60
N ALA A 85 -3.35 11.02 1.36
CA ALA A 85 -4.57 11.83 1.44
C ALA A 85 -4.92 12.42 0.07
N ILE A 86 -3.94 13.00 -0.63
CA ILE A 86 -4.12 13.56 -1.98
C ILE A 86 -4.53 12.47 -2.95
N VAL A 87 -3.84 11.32 -2.93
CA VAL A 87 -4.11 10.20 -3.83
C VAL A 87 -5.51 9.61 -3.59
N LEU A 88 -5.92 9.45 -2.34
CA LEU A 88 -7.27 8.98 -1.99
C LEU A 88 -8.37 9.97 -2.42
N VAL A 89 -8.14 11.27 -2.33
CA VAL A 89 -9.13 12.26 -2.75
C VAL A 89 -9.19 12.39 -4.27
N LYS A 90 -8.03 12.41 -4.95
CA LYS A 90 -7.94 12.61 -6.41
C LYS A 90 -8.27 11.36 -7.22
N PHE A 91 -7.75 10.21 -6.82
CA PHE A 91 -7.92 8.95 -7.54
C PHE A 91 -9.01 8.05 -6.93
N ASN A 92 -9.51 8.38 -5.74
CA ASN A 92 -10.71 7.83 -5.09
C ASN A 92 -10.86 6.32 -5.31
N ILE A 93 -11.74 5.92 -6.23
CA ILE A 93 -12.08 4.53 -6.54
C ILE A 93 -10.87 3.66 -6.88
N PHE A 94 -9.83 4.21 -7.51
CA PHE A 94 -8.62 3.46 -7.85
C PHE A 94 -7.60 3.45 -6.71
N ALA A 95 -7.56 4.52 -5.91
CA ALA A 95 -6.63 4.62 -4.79
C ALA A 95 -7.01 3.71 -3.62
N MET A 96 -8.31 3.54 -3.33
CA MET A 96 -8.73 2.78 -2.16
C MET A 96 -8.35 1.29 -2.19
N PRO A 97 -8.52 0.54 -3.30
CA PRO A 97 -8.08 -0.86 -3.36
C PRO A 97 -6.57 -1.01 -3.14
N VAL A 98 -5.79 -0.08 -3.72
CA VAL A 98 -4.33 -0.06 -3.55
C VAL A 98 -3.95 0.26 -2.11
N TYR A 99 -4.59 1.27 -1.50
CA TYR A 99 -4.39 1.64 -0.11
C TYR A 99 -4.73 0.47 0.83
N TRP A 100 -5.89 -0.16 0.61
CA TRP A 100 -6.33 -1.34 1.35
C TRP A 100 -5.29 -2.46 1.32
N TYR A 101 -4.82 -2.81 0.12
CA TYR A 101 -3.85 -3.89 -0.03
C TYR A 101 -2.53 -3.57 0.69
N LEU A 102 -2.00 -2.36 0.51
CA LEU A 102 -0.70 -1.98 1.07
C LEU A 102 -0.72 -1.75 2.58
N HIS A 103 -1.75 -1.06 3.09
CA HIS A 103 -1.78 -0.53 4.46
C HIS A 103 -2.75 -1.23 5.40
N VAL A 104 -3.71 -2.01 4.88
CA VAL A 104 -4.65 -2.77 5.70
C VAL A 104 -4.34 -4.26 5.67
N TRP A 105 -4.17 -4.82 4.47
CA TRP A 105 -3.87 -6.24 4.30
C TRP A 105 -2.42 -6.54 4.71
N ARG A 106 -1.43 -5.94 4.04
CA ARG A 106 0.01 -6.22 4.25
C ARG A 106 0.65 -5.55 5.47
N ALA A 107 -0.08 -4.70 6.21
CA ALA A 107 0.46 -4.06 7.40
C ALA A 107 0.95 -5.04 8.48
N ARG A 108 0.37 -6.25 8.54
CA ARG A 108 0.78 -7.28 9.51
C ARG A 108 2.10 -7.95 9.12
N GLU A 109 2.32 -8.15 7.82
CA GLU A 109 3.58 -8.69 7.28
C GLU A 109 4.72 -7.72 7.51
N ARG A 110 4.53 -6.43 7.20
CA ARG A 110 5.56 -5.40 7.43
C ARG A 110 5.98 -5.30 8.90
N ARG A 111 5.02 -5.34 9.83
CA ARG A 111 5.33 -5.30 11.28
C ARG A 111 6.08 -6.53 11.77
N ARG A 112 5.94 -7.69 11.11
CA ARG A 112 6.68 -8.91 11.45
C ARG A 112 8.06 -8.94 10.80
N ALA A 113 8.17 -8.47 9.57
CA ALA A 113 9.40 -8.49 8.80
C ALA A 113 10.38 -7.39 9.22
N GLY A 114 9.91 -6.22 9.66
CA GLY A 114 10.75 -5.09 10.06
C GLY A 114 11.89 -5.48 11.01
N PRO A 115 11.59 -6.02 12.21
CA PRO A 115 12.64 -6.38 13.17
C PRO A 115 13.64 -7.42 12.66
N VAL A 116 13.20 -8.34 11.78
CA VAL A 116 14.07 -9.37 11.20
C VAL A 116 15.01 -8.78 10.16
N LEU A 117 14.49 -7.88 9.31
CA LEU A 117 15.28 -7.22 8.28
C LEU A 117 16.26 -6.20 8.89
N ASP A 118 15.84 -5.49 9.93
CA ASP A 118 16.68 -4.55 10.67
C ASP A 118 17.82 -5.30 11.35
N HIS A 119 17.52 -6.40 12.05
CA HIS A 119 18.54 -7.25 12.67
C HIS A 119 19.50 -7.87 11.62
N ALA A 120 18.97 -8.34 10.49
CA ALA A 120 19.80 -8.88 9.41
C ALA A 120 20.72 -7.80 8.80
N ALA A 121 20.21 -6.58 8.61
CA ALA A 121 21.00 -5.45 8.13
C ALA A 121 22.10 -5.06 9.13
N ASP A 122 21.79 -5.03 10.42
CA ASP A 122 22.77 -4.78 11.48
C ASP A 122 23.87 -5.84 11.49
N VAL A 123 23.51 -7.13 11.40
CA VAL A 123 24.49 -8.24 11.35
C VAL A 123 25.37 -8.16 10.10
N LEU A 124 24.81 -7.79 8.95
CA LEU A 124 25.59 -7.62 7.72
C LEU A 124 26.55 -6.42 7.81
N ASN A 125 26.10 -5.31 8.40
CA ASN A 125 26.91 -4.13 8.63
C ASN A 125 28.06 -4.41 9.62
N ASP A 126 27.80 -5.20 10.67
CA ASP A 126 28.82 -5.59 11.64
C ASP A 126 29.89 -6.48 11.00
N ARG A 127 29.49 -7.45 10.17
CA ARG A 127 30.43 -8.28 9.40
C ARG A 127 31.29 -7.48 8.43
N ASP A 128 30.73 -6.48 7.76
CA ASP A 128 31.51 -5.65 6.84
C ASP A 128 32.57 -4.82 7.59
N ARG A 129 32.24 -4.34 8.81
CA ARG A 129 33.22 -3.69 9.69
C ARG A 129 34.34 -4.64 10.09
N ASP A 130 34.01 -5.86 10.52
CA ASP A 130 35.00 -6.86 10.93
C ASP A 130 35.97 -7.18 9.80
N VAL A 131 35.45 -7.37 8.58
CA VAL A 131 36.28 -7.61 7.38
C VAL A 131 37.19 -6.43 7.08
N ARG A 132 36.69 -5.19 7.22
CA ARG A 132 37.50 -3.97 7.00
C ARG A 132 38.61 -3.84 8.03
N VAL A 133 38.30 -4.06 9.30
CA VAL A 133 39.26 -4.02 10.41
C VAL A 133 40.34 -5.09 10.21
N GLN A 134 39.94 -6.31 9.84
CA GLN A 134 40.89 -7.39 9.57
C GLN A 134 41.85 -7.03 8.41
N GLY A 135 41.33 -6.47 7.33
CA GLY A 135 42.15 -6.03 6.19
C GLY A 135 43.15 -4.92 6.56
N ASP A 136 42.75 -3.97 7.41
CA ASP A 136 43.63 -2.90 7.90
C ASP A 136 44.72 -3.44 8.83
N LEU A 137 44.39 -4.41 9.70
CA LEU A 137 45.37 -5.10 10.55
C LEU A 137 46.39 -5.86 9.70
N ASP A 138 45.96 -6.64 8.72
CA ASP A 138 46.84 -7.38 7.81
C ASP A 138 47.74 -6.44 6.99
N ALA A 139 47.25 -5.25 6.63
CA ALA A 139 48.04 -4.23 5.95
C ALA A 139 49.08 -3.59 6.87
N PHE A 140 48.73 -3.35 8.14
CA PHE A 140 49.62 -2.82 9.15
C PHE A 140 50.75 -3.80 9.51
N GLU A 141 50.43 -5.08 9.74
CA GLU A 141 51.41 -6.13 10.01
C GLU A 141 52.44 -6.27 8.88
N ARG A 142 51.97 -6.20 7.62
CA ARG A 142 52.87 -6.18 6.44
C ARG A 142 53.81 -4.98 6.44
N ARG A 143 53.36 -3.80 6.88
CA ARG A 143 54.21 -2.60 6.99
C ARG A 143 55.23 -2.74 8.11
N LEU A 144 54.86 -3.34 9.25
CA LEU A 144 55.79 -3.62 10.35
C LEU A 144 56.87 -4.60 9.92
N ALA A 145 56.49 -5.70 9.25
CA ALA A 145 57.43 -6.70 8.77
C ALA A 145 58.41 -6.16 7.72
N ALA A 146 57.99 -5.17 6.93
CA ALA A 146 58.83 -4.50 5.92
C ALA A 146 59.71 -3.36 6.49
N SER A 147 59.56 -3.00 7.77
CA SER A 147 60.29 -1.87 8.36
C SER A 147 61.71 -2.27 8.78
N PRO A 148 62.77 -1.58 8.31
CA PRO A 148 64.17 -1.93 8.58
C PRO A 148 64.63 -1.67 10.04
N VAL A 149 63.78 -1.08 10.87
CA VAL A 149 64.12 -0.58 12.22
C VAL A 149 64.30 -1.70 13.26
N VAL A 150 63.75 -2.90 13.04
CA VAL A 150 63.81 -4.00 14.03
C VAL A 150 65.12 -4.82 13.97
N SER A 151 65.99 -4.60 12.98
CA SER A 151 67.22 -5.43 12.81
C SER A 151 68.44 -5.00 13.66
N ARG A 152 68.32 -4.04 14.58
CA ARG A 152 69.49 -3.40 15.24
C ARG A 152 69.69 -3.66 16.74
N SER A 153 69.04 -4.65 17.33
CA SER A 153 69.30 -5.01 18.75
C SER A 153 69.57 -6.51 18.92
N VAL A 154 70.74 -6.95 18.47
CA VAL A 154 71.50 -8.09 19.04
C VAL A 154 72.97 -7.73 18.97
#